data_AF-A0A7W3WS09-F1
#
_entry.id   AF-A0A7W3WS09-F1
#
_cell.length_a   1.000
_cell.length_b   1.000
_cell.length_c   1.000
_cell.angle_alpha   90.00
_cell.angle_beta   90.00
_cell.angle_gamma   90.00
#
_symmetry.space_group_name_H-M   'P 1'
#
loop_
_entity.id
_entity.type
_entity.pdbx_description
1 polymer ?
#
loop_
_entity_poly.entity_id
_entity_poly.type
_entity_poly.pdbx_seq_one_letter_code
_entity_poly.pdbx_strand_id
1 'polypeptide(L)'
;MPETAIRPPKPINRRTASPEQIQAARKLRRRWLADIANWAIDSLTQPDPWRSFLWTAAMHPNRPRATNLALIAVQAPGEVARTYRQWQTEGRQVRRDEPGLLIYTSVIKEQEDSAP
;
A
#
# COMPACT_ATOMS: atom_id res chain seq x y z
N MET A 1 7.99 -13.30 -14.50
CA MET A 1 8.08 -12.16 -13.57
C MET A 1 7.52 -10.97 -14.31
N PRO A 2 6.34 -10.43 -13.97
CA PRO A 2 5.84 -9.26 -14.67
C PRO A 2 6.81 -8.10 -14.41
N GLU A 3 7.22 -7.47 -15.50
CA GLU A 3 8.47 -6.72 -15.66
C GLU A 3 8.42 -5.28 -15.13
N THR A 4 7.36 -4.87 -14.42
CA THR A 4 7.28 -3.52 -13.86
C THR A 4 6.37 -3.44 -12.64
N ALA A 5 6.94 -3.11 -11.49
CA ALA A 5 6.18 -2.83 -10.27
C ALA A 5 5.22 -1.65 -10.49
N ILE A 6 3.95 -1.82 -10.12
CA ILE A 6 2.95 -0.76 -10.24
C ILE A 6 3.14 0.21 -9.07
N ARG A 7 3.58 1.45 -9.33
CA ARG A 7 3.92 2.40 -8.25
C ARG A 7 2.81 3.42 -8.00
N PRO A 8 2.52 3.75 -6.72
CA PRO A 8 1.53 4.76 -6.39
C PRO A 8 1.98 6.16 -6.84
N PRO A 9 1.03 7.09 -7.04
CA PRO A 9 1.37 8.46 -7.36
C PRO A 9 2.22 9.09 -6.25
N LYS A 10 3.19 9.93 -6.64
CA LYS A 10 4.11 10.59 -5.70
C LYS A 10 3.33 11.38 -4.65
N PRO A 11 3.69 11.26 -3.36
CA PRO A 11 3.08 12.07 -2.31
C PRO A 11 3.43 13.54 -2.53
N ILE A 12 2.44 14.42 -2.36
CA ILE A 12 2.68 15.86 -2.38
C ILE A 12 3.29 16.32 -1.06
N ASN A 13 4.12 17.37 -1.12
CA ASN A 13 4.63 18.01 0.09
C ASN A 13 3.54 18.86 0.74
N ARG A 14 3.01 18.40 1.87
CA ARG A 14 1.94 19.10 2.61
C ARG A 14 2.36 20.45 3.17
N ARG A 15 3.67 20.72 3.35
CA ARG A 15 4.17 22.00 3.88
C ARG A 15 4.11 23.13 2.87
N THR A 16 4.14 22.81 1.58
CA THR A 16 4.22 23.79 0.49
C THR A 16 2.97 23.81 -0.40
N ALA A 17 2.08 22.83 -0.26
CA ALA A 17 0.90 22.68 -1.10
C ALA A 17 -0.31 23.46 -0.56
N SER A 18 -1.13 23.98 -1.46
CA SER A 18 -2.41 24.61 -1.10
C SER A 18 -3.43 23.57 -0.61
N PRO A 19 -4.48 23.98 0.14
CA PRO A 19 -5.56 23.08 0.56
C PRO A 19 -6.21 22.34 -0.61
N GLU A 20 -6.42 23.02 -1.74
CA GLU A 20 -7.00 22.44 -2.96
C GLU A 20 -6.09 21.36 -3.56
N GLN A 21 -4.77 21.61 -3.63
CA GLN A 21 -3.81 20.62 -4.09
C GLN A 21 -3.79 19.39 -3.18
N ILE A 22 -3.93 19.57 -1.86
CA ILE A 22 -4.03 18.47 -0.90
C ILE A 22 -5.29 17.64 -1.14
N GLN A 23 -6.44 18.27 -1.36
CA GLN A 23 -7.69 17.57 -1.65
C GLN A 23 -7.62 16.83 -2.99
N ALA A 24 -7.12 17.47 -4.04
CA ALA A 24 -6.94 16.86 -5.36
C ALA A 24 -6.01 15.63 -5.29
N ALA A 25 -4.87 15.74 -4.59
CA ALA A 25 -3.93 14.64 -4.41
C ALA A 25 -4.55 13.47 -3.62
N ARG A 26 -5.37 13.75 -2.60
CA ARG A 26 -6.11 12.71 -1.86
C ARG A 26 -7.11 12.00 -2.75
N LYS A 27 -7.89 12.74 -3.55
CA LYS A 27 -8.87 12.17 -4.49
C LYS A 27 -8.17 11.30 -5.53
N LEU A 28 -7.06 11.77 -6.10
CA LEU A 28 -6.25 11.01 -7.05
C LEU A 28 -5.71 9.71 -6.42
N ARG A 29 -5.11 9.79 -5.22
CA ARG A 29 -4.60 8.59 -4.52
C ARG A 29 -5.70 7.58 -4.22
N ARG A 30 -6.88 8.04 -3.79
CA ARG A 30 -8.02 7.16 -3.51
C ARG A 30 -8.51 6.47 -4.78
N ARG A 31 -8.65 7.20 -5.89
CA ARG A 31 -9.04 6.64 -7.18
C ARG A 31 -8.03 5.62 -7.66
N TRP A 32 -6.74 5.99 -7.66
CA TRP A 32 -5.66 5.08 -8.04
C TRP A 32 -5.67 3.78 -7.21
N LEU A 33 -5.85 3.88 -5.88
CA LEU A 33 -5.91 2.70 -5.02
C LEU A 33 -7.08 1.79 -5.37
N ALA A 34 -8.25 2.36 -5.66
CA ALA A 34 -9.43 1.59 -6.05
C ALA A 34 -9.22 0.88 -7.39
N ASP A 35 -8.68 1.60 -8.39
CA ASP A 35 -8.41 1.06 -9.73
C ASP A 35 -7.40 -0.10 -9.65
N ILE A 36 -6.30 0.08 -8.92
CA ILE A 36 -5.26 -0.95 -8.75
C ILE A 36 -5.75 -2.11 -7.88
N ALA A 37 -6.60 -1.87 -6.88
CA ALA A 37 -7.16 -2.95 -6.07
C ALA A 37 -8.04 -3.89 -6.91
N ASN A 38 -8.91 -3.34 -7.76
CA ASN A 38 -9.73 -4.12 -8.68
C ASN A 38 -8.84 -4.93 -9.64
N TRP A 39 -7.92 -4.24 -10.31
CA TRP A 39 -6.98 -4.89 -11.24
C TRP A 39 -6.14 -5.98 -10.56
N ALA A 40 -5.65 -5.74 -9.34
CA ALA A 40 -4.83 -6.71 -8.61
C ALA A 40 -5.63 -7.98 -8.28
N ILE A 41 -6.91 -7.86 -7.92
CA ILE A 41 -7.78 -9.01 -7.67
C ILE A 41 -8.08 -9.75 -8.99
N ASP A 42 -8.45 -9.03 -10.05
CA ASP A 42 -8.76 -9.63 -11.35
C ASP A 42 -7.55 -10.37 -11.94
N SER A 43 -6.34 -9.83 -11.71
CA SER A 43 -5.08 -10.41 -12.17
C SER A 43 -4.75 -11.76 -11.53
N LEU A 44 -5.36 -12.12 -10.39
CA LEU A 44 -5.12 -13.40 -9.71
C LEU A 44 -5.59 -14.61 -10.51
N THR A 45 -6.34 -14.40 -11.59
CA THR A 45 -6.68 -15.43 -12.58
C THR A 45 -5.50 -15.86 -13.45
N GLN A 46 -4.41 -15.07 -13.45
CA GLN A 46 -3.22 -15.31 -14.25
C GLN A 46 -2.11 -16.00 -13.41
N PRO A 47 -1.32 -16.92 -13.99
CA PRO A 47 -0.32 -17.70 -13.24
C PRO A 47 0.75 -16.85 -12.53
N ASP A 48 1.23 -15.80 -13.18
CA ASP A 48 2.34 -14.97 -12.65
C ASP A 48 1.92 -14.09 -11.47
N PRO A 49 0.83 -13.29 -11.56
CA PRO A 49 0.28 -12.58 -10.40
C PRO A 49 -0.15 -13.51 -9.28
N TRP A 50 -0.72 -14.68 -9.59
CA TRP A 50 -1.09 -15.68 -8.58
C TRP A 50 0.13 -16.17 -7.79
N ARG A 51 1.23 -16.49 -8.47
CA ARG A 51 2.49 -16.87 -7.82
C ARG A 51 3.03 -15.76 -6.93
N SER A 52 3.02 -14.51 -7.41
CA SER A 52 3.45 -13.35 -6.62
C SER A 52 2.58 -13.20 -5.37
N PHE A 53 1.26 -13.33 -5.51
CA PHE A 53 0.31 -13.28 -4.40
C PHE A 53 0.58 -14.33 -3.33
N LEU A 54 0.80 -15.59 -3.72
CA LEU A 54 1.11 -16.68 -2.78
C LEU A 54 2.42 -16.42 -2.03
N TRP A 55 3.46 -15.97 -2.72
CA TRP A 55 4.72 -15.59 -2.08
C TRP A 55 4.50 -14.44 -1.09
N THR A 56 3.76 -13.40 -1.48
CA THR A 56 3.44 -12.27 -0.62
C THR A 56 2.63 -12.70 0.60
N ALA A 57 1.65 -13.59 0.45
CA ALA A 57 0.89 -14.13 1.57
C ALA A 57 1.79 -14.87 2.57
N ALA A 58 2.73 -15.68 2.08
CA ALA A 58 3.69 -16.40 2.91
C ALA A 58 4.63 -15.46 3.69
N MET A 59 5.07 -14.36 3.07
CA MET A 59 5.97 -13.39 3.71
C MET A 59 5.28 -12.41 4.67
N HIS A 60 3.95 -12.32 4.62
CA HIS A 60 3.17 -11.38 5.43
C HIS A 60 2.02 -12.08 6.18
N PRO A 61 2.31 -13.10 7.03
CA PRO A 61 1.28 -13.95 7.63
C PRO A 61 0.31 -13.18 8.55
N ASN A 62 0.75 -12.06 9.11
CA ASN A 62 -0.07 -11.22 10.00
C ASN A 62 -0.97 -10.22 9.25
N ARG A 63 -1.04 -10.26 7.91
CA ARG A 63 -1.89 -9.36 7.12
C ARG A 63 -3.25 -10.01 6.85
N PRO A 64 -4.35 -9.47 7.39
CA PRO A 64 -5.63 -10.19 7.41
C PRO A 64 -6.43 -10.13 6.09
N ARG A 65 -6.11 -9.23 5.16
CA ARG A 65 -6.96 -8.98 3.97
C ARG A 65 -6.27 -9.36 2.67
N ALA A 66 -6.89 -10.27 1.91
CA ALA A 66 -6.43 -10.72 0.59
C ALA A 66 -6.20 -9.55 -0.38
N THR A 67 -7.07 -8.54 -0.40
CA THR A 67 -6.87 -7.34 -1.25
C THR A 67 -5.57 -6.61 -0.93
N ASN A 68 -5.18 -6.50 0.34
CA ASN A 68 -3.91 -5.86 0.70
C ASN A 68 -2.71 -6.71 0.31
N LEU A 69 -2.83 -8.04 0.41
CA LEU A 69 -1.80 -8.96 -0.06
C LEU A 69 -1.63 -8.86 -1.59
N ALA A 70 -2.72 -8.84 -2.35
CA ALA A 70 -2.71 -8.63 -3.79
C ALA A 70 -2.10 -7.27 -4.16
N LEU A 71 -2.48 -6.19 -3.46
CA LEU A 71 -1.90 -4.87 -3.64
C LEU A 71 -0.38 -4.83 -3.40
N ILE A 72 0.12 -5.53 -2.39
CA ILE A 72 1.57 -5.63 -2.14
C ILE A 72 2.24 -6.42 -3.28
N ALA A 73 1.67 -7.57 -3.65
CA ALA A 73 2.21 -8.47 -4.67
C ALA A 73 2.39 -7.79 -6.04
N VAL A 74 1.58 -6.79 -6.37
CA VAL A 74 1.67 -6.07 -7.65
C VAL A 74 2.48 -4.78 -7.57
N GLN A 75 2.55 -4.14 -6.40
CA GLN A 75 3.33 -2.91 -6.22
C GLN A 75 4.80 -3.20 -5.88
N ALA A 76 5.10 -4.40 -5.38
CA ALA A 76 6.41 -4.82 -4.90
C ALA A 76 6.57 -6.35 -5.02
N PRO A 77 6.51 -6.90 -6.25
CA PRO A 77 6.59 -8.35 -6.46
C PRO A 77 7.92 -8.90 -5.94
N GLY A 78 7.86 -9.92 -5.07
CA GLY A 78 9.06 -10.54 -4.49
C GLY A 78 9.77 -9.73 -3.41
N GLU A 79 9.19 -8.64 -2.92
CA GLU A 79 9.75 -7.81 -1.84
C GLU A 79 8.94 -7.91 -0.54
N VAL A 80 9.64 -7.84 0.61
CA VAL A 80 9.00 -7.81 1.93
C VAL A 80 8.63 -6.37 2.27
N ALA A 81 7.34 -6.12 2.52
CA ALA A 81 6.80 -4.82 2.84
C ALA A 81 6.57 -4.65 4.34
N ARG A 82 7.17 -3.60 4.91
CA ARG A 82 6.99 -3.20 6.31
C ARG A 82 6.74 -1.70 6.43
N THR A 83 6.22 -1.29 7.58
CA THR A 83 6.12 0.13 7.92
C THR A 83 7.50 0.71 8.24
N TYR A 84 7.67 2.02 8.07
CA TYR A 84 8.90 2.73 8.47
C TYR A 84 9.34 2.40 9.90
N ARG A 85 8.39 2.38 10.84
CA ARG A 85 8.64 2.07 12.25
C ARG A 85 9.19 0.65 12.42
N GLN A 86 8.62 -0.33 11.71
CA GLN A 86 9.08 -1.72 11.79
C GLN A 86 10.52 -1.87 11.25
N TRP A 87 10.86 -1.18 10.16
CA TRP A 87 12.25 -1.19 9.67
C TRP A 87 13.22 -0.56 10.68
N GLN A 88 12.84 0.58 11.27
CA GLN A 88 13.65 1.24 12.29
C GLN A 88 13.87 0.38 13.53
N THR A 89 12.85 -0.34 14.01
CA THR A 89 12.97 -1.26 15.14
C THR A 89 13.98 -2.39 14.86
N GLU A 90 14.17 -2.77 13.59
CA GLU A 90 15.17 -3.76 13.18
C GLU A 90 16.56 -3.14 12.88
N GLY A 91 16.79 -1.87 13.23
CA GLY A 91 18.04 -1.17 12.93
C GLY A 91 18.23 -0.88 11.44
N ARG A 92 17.15 -0.93 10.64
CA ARG A 92 17.18 -0.65 9.20
C ARG A 92 16.58 0.72 8.90
N GLN A 93 17.06 1.34 7.82
CA GLN A 93 16.58 2.63 7.36
C GLN A 93 16.11 2.56 5.89
N VAL A 94 14.91 3.06 5.64
CA VAL A 94 14.35 3.23 4.29
C VAL A 94 15.12 4.33 3.57
N ARG A 95 15.47 4.13 2.29
CA ARG A 95 16.26 5.11 1.53
C ARG A 95 15.43 6.35 1.20
N ARG A 96 16.11 7.49 1.02
CA ARG A 96 15.49 8.83 0.84
C ARG A 96 14.51 8.92 -0.33
N ASP A 97 14.66 8.08 -1.35
CA ASP A 97 13.84 8.08 -2.57
C ASP A 97 13.09 6.76 -2.79
N GLU A 98 12.97 5.93 -1.76
CA GLU A 98 12.29 4.64 -1.86
C GLU A 98 10.77 4.81 -1.84
N PRO A 99 10.05 4.38 -2.89
CA PRO A 99 8.62 4.59 -2.98
C PRO A 99 7.89 3.70 -1.95
N GLY A 100 7.06 4.31 -1.11
CA GLY A 100 6.15 3.57 -0.24
C GLY A 100 5.03 2.89 -1.02
N LEU A 101 4.50 1.81 -0.46
CA LEU A 101 3.31 1.12 -1.00
C LEU A 101 2.02 1.76 -0.48
N LEU A 102 0.95 1.65 -1.27
CA LEU A 102 -0.37 2.11 -0.86
C LEU A 102 -1.29 0.90 -0.65
N ILE A 103 -1.79 0.75 0.58
CA ILE A 103 -2.71 -0.33 0.97
C ILE A 103 -3.94 0.25 1.69
N TYR A 104 -5.01 -0.53 1.81
CA TYR A 104 -6.12 -0.15 2.67
C TYR A 104 -5.74 -0.32 4.13
N THR A 105 -6.11 0.65 4.96
CA THR A 105 -6.04 0.55 6.41
C THR A 105 -7.41 0.82 7.00
N SER A 106 -7.76 0.12 8.07
CA SER A 106 -8.86 0.50 8.93
C SER A 106 -8.54 1.87 9.53
N VAL A 107 -9.48 2.81 9.48
CA VAL A 107 -9.44 3.97 10.37
C VAL A 107 -10.24 3.53 11.59
N ILE A 108 -9.55 3.10 12.64
CA ILE A 108 -10.20 3.03 13.95
C ILE A 108 -10.30 4.48 14.38
N LYS A 109 -11.49 5.06 14.20
CA LYS A 109 -11.83 6.32 14.85
C LYS A 109 -12.11 5.91 16.29
N GLU A 110 -11.19 6.20 17.20
CA GLU A 110 -11.50 6.14 18.62
C GLU A 110 -12.70 7.08 18.80
N GLN A 111 -13.89 6.51 19.00
CA GLN A 111 -14.99 7.27 19.56
C GLN A 111 -14.48 7.69 20.94
N GLU A 112 -14.26 8.99 21.14
CA GLU A 112 -14.26 9.53 22.50
C GLU A 112 -15.58 9.09 23.10
N ASP A 113 -15.53 8.10 24.00
CA ASP A 113 -16.57 7.84 24.98
C ASP A 113 -16.81 9.15 25.72
N SER A 114 -17.77 9.91 25.21
CA SER A 114 -18.37 11.02 25.92
C SER A 114 -19.20 10.37 27.02
N ALA A 115 -18.52 10.18 28.16
CA ALA A 115 -19.07 9.70 29.42
C ALA A 115 -20.28 10.58 29.86
N PRO A 116 -21.17 10.04 30.72
CA PRO A 116 -22.58 10.42 30.84
C PRO A 116 -22.86 11.84 31.33
#